data_AF-A0A3B8V9S5-F1
#
_entry.id   AF-A0A3B8V9S5-F1
#
_cell.length_a   1.000
_cell.length_b   1.000
_cell.length_c   1.000
_cell.angle_alpha   90.00
_cell.angle_beta   90.00
_cell.angle_gamma   90.00
#
_symmetry.space_group_name_H-M   'P 1'
#
loop_
_entity.id
_entity.type
_entity.pdbx_description
1 polymer ?
#
loop_
_entity_poly.entity_id
_entity_poly.type
_entity_poly.pdbx_seq_one_letter_code
_entity_poly.pdbx_strand_id
1 'polypeptide(L)'
;MQKVIIIRYSEIFLKGKNKGFFEKTFFVNIERALKGYAHTLRRPSGRYIVADFDESQTDGIMSALKKVFGVHTLAVGYETSSSIDDVFSAASIVVPKEGTFKVEAHRGDKRYPLTSPEIAREIGGRL
;
A
#
# COMPACT_ATOMS: atom_id res chain seq x y z
N MET A 1 8.10 6.77 -10.87
CA MET A 1 7.20 5.73 -10.33
C MET A 1 8.05 4.74 -9.55
N GLN A 2 7.59 4.30 -8.39
CA GLN A 2 8.35 3.47 -7.47
C GLN A 2 7.50 2.30 -6.99
N LYS A 3 7.99 1.06 -7.03
CA LYS A 3 7.28 -0.07 -6.44
C LYS A 3 7.28 0.05 -4.91
N VAL A 4 6.12 -0.19 -4.32
CA VAL A 4 5.91 -0.10 -2.87
C VAL A 4 5.07 -1.27 -2.37
N ILE A 5 5.19 -1.59 -1.09
CA ILE A 5 4.32 -2.56 -0.41
C ILE A 5 3.51 -1.83 0.65
N ILE A 6 2.19 -1.88 0.50
CA ILE A 6 1.23 -1.25 1.41
C ILE A 6 0.79 -2.29 2.44
N ILE A 7 0.99 -1.97 3.71
CA ILE A 7 0.59 -2.80 4.85
C ILE A 7 -0.58 -2.11 5.55
N ARG A 8 -1.71 -2.82 5.63
CA ARG A 8 -2.87 -2.42 6.44
C ARG A 8 -2.94 -3.31 7.67
N TYR A 9 -3.19 -2.70 8.82
CA TYR A 9 -3.46 -3.38 10.09
C TYR A 9 -4.93 -3.22 10.46
N SER A 10 -5.47 -4.18 11.21
CA SER A 10 -6.89 -4.21 11.59
C SER A 10 -7.17 -3.41 12.87
N GLU A 11 -8.46 -3.37 13.25
CA GLU A 11 -9.03 -2.68 14.42
C GLU A 11 -8.55 -3.16 15.80
N ILE A 12 -7.52 -4.02 15.88
CA ILE A 12 -6.95 -4.52 17.14
C ILE A 12 -6.54 -3.36 18.09
N PHE A 13 -6.24 -2.19 17.56
CA PHE A 13 -5.91 -0.98 18.33
C PHE A 13 -7.13 -0.26 18.95
N LEU A 14 -8.37 -0.60 18.59
CA LEU A 14 -9.57 0.13 19.02
C LEU A 14 -10.05 -0.24 20.44
N LYS A 15 -9.57 -1.34 21.02
CA LYS A 15 -9.91 -1.72 22.40
C LYS A 15 -8.91 -1.13 23.39
N GLY A 16 -9.41 -0.35 24.35
CA GLY A 16 -8.68 0.04 25.56
C GLY A 16 -7.60 1.13 25.41
N LYS A 17 -7.69 2.02 24.40
CA LYS A 17 -6.75 3.15 24.17
C LYS A 17 -5.28 2.75 23.90
N ASN A 18 -5.01 1.50 23.48
CA ASN A 18 -3.65 0.98 23.28
C ASN A 18 -3.04 1.22 21.90
N LYS A 19 -3.61 2.13 21.09
CA LYS A 19 -3.18 2.37 19.71
C LYS A 19 -1.70 2.73 19.58
N GLY A 20 -1.20 3.65 20.40
CA GLY A 20 0.21 4.08 20.34
C GLY A 20 1.18 2.94 20.67
N PHE A 21 0.85 2.12 21.67
CA PHE A 21 1.64 0.94 22.04
C PHE A 21 1.65 -0.11 20.92
N PHE A 22 0.49 -0.41 20.35
CA PHE A 22 0.36 -1.33 19.23
C PHE A 22 1.19 -0.86 18.04
N GLU A 23 1.03 0.38 17.60
CA GLU A 23 1.74 0.91 16.43
C GLU A 23 3.26 0.93 16.63
N LYS A 24 3.74 1.24 17.84
CA LYS A 24 5.18 1.16 18.16
C LYS A 24 5.70 -0.27 18.08
N THR A 25 5.00 -1.21 18.69
CA THR A 25 5.38 -2.64 18.66
C THR A 25 5.31 -3.20 17.25
N PHE A 26 4.28 -2.82 16.49
CA PHE A 26 4.07 -3.24 15.12
C PHE A 26 5.17 -2.72 14.18
N PHE A 27 5.58 -1.45 14.33
CA PHE A 27 6.72 -0.88 13.61
C PHE A 27 7.99 -1.71 13.85
N VAL A 28 8.33 -2.00 15.13
CA VAL A 28 9.52 -2.78 15.49
C VAL A 28 9.46 -4.20 14.91
N ASN A 29 8.28 -4.83 14.92
CA ASN A 29 8.12 -6.18 14.37
C ASN A 29 8.27 -6.21 12.84
N ILE A 30 7.79 -5.18 12.14
CA ILE A 30 8.00 -5.04 10.69
C ILE A 30 9.48 -4.89 10.40
N GLU A 31 10.16 -3.93 11.04
CA GLU A 31 11.61 -3.71 10.89
C GLU A 31 12.42 -4.98 11.14
N ARG A 32 12.07 -5.72 12.20
CA ARG A 32 12.71 -7.00 12.52
C ARG A 32 12.50 -8.06 11.45
N ALA A 33 11.29 -8.16 10.89
CA ALA A 33 10.98 -9.11 9.82
C ALA A 33 11.69 -8.76 8.51
N LEU A 34 11.94 -7.47 8.28
CA LEU A 34 12.65 -6.95 7.12
C LEU A 34 14.17 -6.85 7.32
N LYS A 35 14.69 -7.39 8.41
CA LYS A 35 16.14 -7.45 8.65
C LYS A 35 16.83 -8.19 7.50
N GLY A 36 17.76 -7.51 6.83
CA GLY A 36 18.51 -8.05 5.68
C GLY A 36 18.00 -7.54 4.32
N TYR A 37 16.89 -6.79 4.28
CA TYR A 37 16.44 -6.07 3.10
C TYR A 37 16.76 -4.58 3.26
N ALA A 38 17.37 -3.97 2.26
CA ALA A 38 17.45 -2.50 2.21
C ALA A 38 16.05 -1.95 1.90
N HIS A 39 15.54 -1.05 2.73
CA HIS A 39 14.20 -0.49 2.59
C HIS A 39 14.02 0.79 3.41
N THR A 40 12.98 1.55 3.09
CA THR A 40 12.43 2.64 3.90
C THR A 40 11.03 2.26 4.38
N LEU A 41 10.79 2.30 5.69
CA LEU A 41 9.47 2.12 6.28
C LEU A 41 8.83 3.47 6.61
N ARG A 42 7.73 3.81 5.90
CA ARG A 42 6.96 5.05 6.09
C ARG A 42 5.61 4.73 6.71
N ARG A 43 5.01 5.69 7.45
CA ARG A 43 3.69 5.51 8.07
C ARG A 43 2.71 6.65 7.78
N PRO A 44 2.24 6.81 6.53
CA PRO A 44 1.23 7.82 6.20
C PRO A 44 -0.17 7.38 6.65
N SER A 45 -0.88 8.27 7.34
CA SER A 45 -2.34 8.21 7.57
C SER A 45 -2.90 6.82 7.93
N GLY A 46 -2.29 6.15 8.91
CA GLY A 46 -2.78 4.86 9.44
C GLY A 46 -2.47 3.64 8.56
N ARG A 47 -1.49 3.74 7.66
CA ARG A 47 -0.94 2.64 6.88
C ARG A 47 0.57 2.63 7.02
N TYR A 48 1.19 1.48 6.79
CA TYR A 48 2.64 1.38 6.65
C TYR A 48 2.96 1.13 5.17
N ILE A 49 4.04 1.74 4.70
CA ILE A 49 4.53 1.61 3.33
C ILE A 49 6.00 1.22 3.40
N VAL A 50 6.34 0.10 2.78
CA VAL A 50 7.72 -0.29 2.52
C VAL A 50 8.08 0.22 1.12
N ALA A 51 9.09 1.06 1.06
CA ALA A 51 9.61 1.68 -0.16
C ALA A 51 11.13 1.50 -0.24
N ASP A 52 11.74 2.02 -1.30
CA ASP A 52 13.20 2.09 -1.50
C ASP A 52 13.91 0.72 -1.36
N PHE A 53 13.26 -0.36 -1.81
CA PHE A 53 13.79 -1.73 -1.79
C PHE A 53 14.09 -2.25 -3.20
N ASP A 54 14.92 -3.29 -3.30
CA ASP A 54 15.18 -3.99 -4.56
C ASP A 54 13.93 -4.76 -5.02
N GLU A 55 13.37 -4.39 -6.18
CA GLU A 55 12.16 -5.00 -6.71
C GLU A 55 12.29 -6.53 -6.94
N SER A 56 13.51 -7.05 -7.15
CA SER A 56 13.75 -8.49 -7.25
C SER A 56 13.43 -9.25 -5.95
N GLN A 57 13.44 -8.54 -4.81
CA GLN A 57 13.18 -9.08 -3.48
C GLN A 57 11.71 -8.96 -3.06
N THR A 58 10.82 -8.48 -3.94
CA THR A 58 9.39 -8.24 -3.62
C THR A 58 8.73 -9.45 -2.95
N ASP A 59 8.90 -10.65 -3.52
CA ASP A 59 8.27 -11.87 -3.00
C ASP A 59 8.85 -12.30 -1.65
N GLY A 60 10.15 -12.09 -1.44
CA GLY A 60 10.82 -12.34 -0.16
C GLY A 60 10.32 -11.41 0.94
N ILE A 61 10.20 -10.12 0.64
CA ILE A 61 9.67 -9.10 1.55
C ILE A 61 8.21 -9.39 1.88
N MET A 62 7.37 -9.68 0.87
CA MET A 62 5.97 -10.07 1.07
C MET A 62 5.82 -11.30 1.97
N SER A 63 6.67 -12.32 1.75
CA SER A 63 6.68 -13.56 2.54
C SER A 63 7.12 -13.32 3.99
N ALA A 64 8.07 -12.43 4.22
CA ALA A 64 8.51 -12.03 5.57
C ALA A 64 7.40 -11.26 6.30
N LEU A 65 6.80 -10.27 5.64
CA LEU A 65 5.71 -9.45 6.20
C LEU A 65 4.47 -10.27 6.53
N LYS A 66 4.15 -11.30 5.74
CA LYS A 66 3.00 -12.19 5.99
C LYS A 66 3.09 -12.92 7.34
N LYS A 67 4.29 -13.08 7.90
CA LYS A 67 4.53 -13.72 9.20
C LYS A 67 4.43 -12.74 10.38
N VAL A 68 4.27 -11.44 10.13
CA VAL A 68 4.17 -10.43 11.17
C VAL A 68 2.75 -10.33 11.69
N PHE A 69 2.54 -10.74 12.94
CA PHE A 69 1.24 -10.56 13.59
C PHE A 69 0.83 -9.09 13.66
N GLY A 70 -0.45 -8.82 13.37
CA GLY A 70 -1.00 -7.47 13.25
C GLY A 70 -1.16 -6.99 11.79
N VAL A 71 -0.47 -7.63 10.83
CA VAL A 71 -0.74 -7.43 9.40
C VAL A 71 -2.12 -8.01 9.08
N HIS A 72 -2.99 -7.19 8.50
CA HIS A 72 -4.31 -7.60 8.03
C HIS A 72 -4.32 -7.84 6.51
N THR A 73 -3.79 -6.90 5.74
CA THR A 73 -3.61 -7.07 4.29
C THR A 73 -2.27 -6.52 3.83
N LEU A 74 -1.67 -7.18 2.84
CA LEU A 74 -0.51 -6.69 2.09
C LEU A 74 -0.93 -6.47 0.64
N ALA A 75 -0.47 -5.40 0.03
CA ALA A 75 -0.66 -5.14 -1.39
C ALA A 75 0.63 -4.57 -1.99
N VAL A 76 1.07 -5.16 -3.10
CA VAL A 76 2.11 -4.58 -3.95
C VAL A 76 1.45 -3.53 -4.83
N GLY A 77 2.08 -2.37 -4.97
CA GLY A 77 1.60 -1.30 -5.83
C GLY A 77 2.72 -0.38 -6.27
N TYR A 78 2.34 0.74 -6.86
CA TYR A 78 3.27 1.75 -7.36
C TYR A 78 2.91 3.12 -6.79
N GLU A 79 3.92 3.81 -6.26
CA GLU A 79 3.85 5.22 -5.88
C GLU A 79 4.22 6.07 -7.11
N THR A 80 3.35 7.02 -7.44
CA THR A 80 3.46 7.91 -8.60
C THR A 80 3.19 9.36 -8.19
N SER A 81 3.31 10.29 -9.15
CA SER A 81 2.69 11.60 -8.97
C SER A 81 1.16 11.46 -8.93
N SER A 82 0.48 12.54 -8.52
CA SER A 82 -0.97 12.59 -8.51
C SER A 82 -1.60 12.87 -9.88
N SER A 83 -0.80 13.01 -10.96
CA SER A 83 -1.35 13.14 -12.31
C SER A 83 -2.18 11.91 -12.68
N ILE A 84 -3.33 12.12 -13.32
CA ILE A 84 -4.22 11.02 -13.72
C ILE A 84 -3.54 10.07 -14.73
N ASP A 85 -2.66 10.59 -15.57
CA ASP A 85 -1.90 9.80 -16.55
C ASP A 85 -0.83 8.92 -15.90
N ASP A 86 -0.19 9.42 -14.85
CA ASP A 86 0.78 8.63 -14.07
C ASP A 86 0.06 7.52 -13.30
N VAL A 87 -1.11 7.83 -12.72
CA VAL A 87 -1.97 6.84 -12.05
C VAL A 87 -2.44 5.77 -13.04
N PHE A 88 -2.85 6.15 -14.26
CA PHE A 88 -3.20 5.21 -15.32
C PHE A 88 -2.03 4.32 -15.73
N SER A 89 -0.84 4.90 -15.89
CA SER A 89 0.36 4.16 -16.26
C SER A 89 0.70 3.10 -15.20
N ALA A 90 0.58 3.44 -13.91
CA ALA A 90 0.72 2.48 -12.82
C ALA A 90 -0.37 1.41 -12.82
N ALA A 91 -1.63 1.81 -13.02
CA ALA A 91 -2.77 0.89 -13.02
C ALA A 91 -2.67 -0.14 -14.16
N SER A 92 -2.19 0.29 -15.33
CA SER A 92 -1.99 -0.57 -16.52
C SER A 92 -0.95 -1.66 -16.29
N ILE A 93 -0.01 -1.48 -15.36
CA ILE A 93 0.99 -2.49 -15.01
C ILE A 93 0.38 -3.59 -14.14
N VAL A 94 -0.60 -3.25 -13.30
CA VAL A 94 -1.16 -4.16 -12.29
C VAL A 94 -2.51 -4.76 -12.67
N VAL A 95 -3.16 -4.24 -13.71
CA VAL A 95 -4.44 -4.75 -14.20
C VAL A 95 -4.30 -6.22 -14.63
N PRO A 96 -5.24 -7.11 -14.27
CA PRO A 96 -5.20 -8.49 -14.75
C PRO A 96 -5.35 -8.54 -16.27
N LYS A 97 -4.56 -9.40 -16.93
CA LYS A 97 -4.61 -9.60 -18.38
C LYS A 97 -5.86 -10.34 -18.86
N GLU A 98 -6.51 -11.06 -17.95
CA GLU A 98 -7.67 -11.91 -18.24
C GLU A 98 -8.71 -11.78 -17.13
N GLY A 99 -9.97 -12.05 -17.47
CA GLY A 99 -11.10 -11.97 -16.54
C GLY A 99 -11.68 -10.56 -16.40
N THR A 100 -12.48 -10.36 -15.36
CA THR A 100 -13.13 -9.07 -15.06
C THR A 100 -12.48 -8.43 -13.84
N PHE A 101 -12.36 -7.11 -13.86
CA PHE A 101 -11.85 -6.33 -12.72
C PHE A 101 -12.78 -5.17 -12.40
N LYS A 102 -12.52 -4.52 -11.26
CA LYS A 102 -13.16 -3.28 -10.84
C LYS A 102 -12.07 -2.32 -10.38
N VAL A 103 -12.18 -1.05 -10.77
CA VAL A 103 -11.36 0.02 -10.21
C VAL A 103 -12.04 0.61 -8.98
N GLU A 104 -11.31 0.67 -7.87
CA GLU A 104 -11.73 1.38 -6.68
C GLU A 104 -10.68 2.44 -6.34
N ALA A 105 -11.13 3.68 -6.15
CA ALA A 105 -10.25 4.81 -5.82
C ALA A 105 -10.57 5.37 -4.44
N HIS A 106 -9.54 5.63 -3.64
CA HIS A 106 -9.68 6.30 -2.34
C HIS A 106 -8.82 7.56 -2.29
N ARG A 107 -9.49 8.72 -2.25
CA ARG A 107 -8.81 10.01 -2.16
C ARG A 107 -8.52 10.42 -0.72
N GLY A 108 -7.23 10.43 -0.36
CA GLY A 108 -6.73 10.97 0.91
C GLY A 108 -6.74 12.50 0.95
N ASP A 109 -6.25 13.17 -0.09
CA ASP A 109 -6.29 14.64 -0.20
C ASP A 109 -7.60 15.11 -0.84
N LYS A 110 -8.49 15.73 -0.05
CA LYS A 110 -9.78 16.21 -0.53
C LYS A 110 -9.72 17.47 -1.43
N ARG A 111 -8.52 17.96 -1.76
CA ARG A 111 -8.30 19.04 -2.74
C ARG A 111 -8.07 18.54 -4.16
N TYR A 112 -7.86 17.24 -4.37
CA TYR A 112 -7.68 16.70 -5.72
C TYR A 112 -8.88 17.03 -6.62
N PRO A 113 -8.71 17.36 -7.91
CA PRO A 113 -9.81 17.82 -8.77
C PRO A 113 -10.95 16.81 -8.94
N LEU A 114 -10.62 15.52 -9.00
CA LEU A 114 -11.60 14.44 -9.21
C LEU A 114 -12.02 13.80 -7.89
N THR A 115 -13.29 13.41 -7.82
CA THR A 115 -13.83 12.56 -6.75
C THR A 115 -13.40 11.10 -6.94
N SER A 116 -13.50 10.29 -5.88
CA SER A 116 -13.19 8.85 -5.94
C SER A 116 -13.96 8.11 -7.05
N PRO A 117 -15.29 8.29 -7.22
CA PRO A 117 -16.01 7.66 -8.32
C PRO A 117 -15.55 8.13 -9.70
N GLU A 118 -15.20 9.41 -9.85
CA GLU A 118 -14.69 9.96 -11.12
C GLU A 118 -13.32 9.39 -11.47
N ILE A 119 -12.40 9.28 -10.50
CA ILE A 119 -11.09 8.64 -10.72
C ILE A 119 -11.29 7.18 -11.15
N ALA A 120 -12.17 6.45 -10.46
CA ALA A 120 -12.45 5.05 -10.78
C ALA A 120 -13.04 4.90 -12.20
N ARG A 121 -13.98 5.77 -12.59
CA ARG A 121 -14.56 5.79 -13.93
C ARG A 121 -13.52 6.11 -15.01
N GLU A 122 -12.68 7.12 -14.76
CA GLU A 122 -11.67 7.57 -15.70
C GLU A 122 -10.61 6.49 -15.94
N ILE A 123 -10.04 5.95 -14.87
CA ILE A 123 -9.02 4.90 -14.95
C ILE A 123 -9.64 3.62 -15.53
N GLY A 124 -10.82 3.22 -15.06
CA GLY A 124 -11.48 2.00 -15.54
C GLY A 124 -11.96 2.08 -16.98
N GLY A 125 -12.23 3.28 -17.51
CA GLY A 125 -12.57 3.46 -18.93
C GLY A 125 -11.36 3.40 -19.86
N ARG A 126 -10.15 3.61 -19.33
CA ARG A 126 -8.89 3.57 -20.10
C ARG A 126 -8.20 2.20 -20.05
N LEU A 127 -8.50 1.38 -19.03
CA LEU A 127 -7.96 0.03 -18.83
C LEU A 127 -8.82 -1.03 -19.53
#